data_AF-A0A8T4DYN8-F1
#
_entry.id   AF-A0A8T4DYN8-F1
#
_cell.length_a   1.000
_cell.length_b   1.000
_cell.length_c   1.000
_cell.angle_alpha   90.00
_cell.angle_beta   90.00
_cell.angle_gamma   90.00
#
_symmetry.space_group_name_H-M   'P 1'
#
loop_
_entity.id
_entity.type
_entity.pdbx_description
1 polymer ?
#
loop_
_entity_poly.entity_id
_entity_poly.type
_entity_poly.pdbx_seq_one_letter_code
_entity_poly.pdbx_strand_id
1 'polypeptide(L)'
;MGSLAVSLVKEEYGFDDPDFILLTKKLAEKSLKTKQKEILYYISLDENRLKTSTRLVLELSMVLRCSQSALWNNFNCLKDLGLIHINNGRPVKITDTGRFVLDLIGCR
;
A
#
# COMPACT_ATOMS: atom_id res chain seq x y z
N MET A 1 18.43 8.36 12.06
CA MET A 1 17.86 7.05 11.66
C MET A 1 17.16 7.15 10.30
N GLY A 2 17.88 7.54 9.24
CA GLY A 2 17.42 7.44 7.85
C GLY A 2 18.54 6.78 7.07
N SER A 3 18.48 5.45 6.87
CA SER A 3 19.65 4.73 6.32
C SER A 3 19.31 3.42 5.60
N LEU A 4 18.24 2.70 5.95
CA LEU A 4 17.88 1.45 5.26
C LEU A 4 16.85 1.62 4.14
N ALA A 5 15.73 2.32 4.41
CA ALA A 5 14.67 2.48 3.41
C ALA A 5 15.13 3.29 2.17
N VAL A 6 15.97 4.31 2.36
CA VAL A 6 16.52 5.14 1.27
C VAL A 6 17.47 4.32 0.39
N SER A 7 18.28 3.45 1.01
CA SER A 7 19.26 2.61 0.29
C SER A 7 18.57 1.52 -0.53
N LEU A 8 17.54 0.86 0.04
CA LEU A 8 16.72 -0.13 -0.68
C LEU A 8 15.99 0.50 -1.87
N VAL A 9 15.41 1.69 -1.67
CA VAL A 9 14.73 2.43 -2.73
C VAL A 9 15.67 2.77 -3.89
N LYS A 10 16.90 3.21 -3.56
CA LYS A 10 17.89 3.58 -4.56
C LYS A 10 18.28 2.38 -5.43
N GLU A 11 18.49 1.22 -4.80
CA GLU A 11 18.87 -0.01 -5.51
C GLU A 11 17.72 -0.57 -6.37
N GLU A 12 16.48 -0.53 -5.88
CA GLU A 12 15.34 -1.16 -6.54
C GLU A 12 14.66 -0.27 -7.60
N TYR A 13 14.61 1.05 -7.39
CA TYR A 13 13.86 1.98 -8.24
C TYR A 13 14.72 3.03 -8.96
N GLY A 14 16.05 3.06 -8.71
CA GLY A 14 16.97 3.97 -9.40
C GLY A 14 16.81 5.45 -9.04
N PHE A 15 16.08 5.78 -7.97
CA PHE A 15 15.98 7.15 -7.45
C PHE A 15 17.17 7.46 -6.54
N ASP A 16 17.90 8.52 -6.85
CA ASP A 16 19.13 8.92 -6.17
C ASP A 16 19.05 10.29 -5.49
N ASP A 17 17.90 10.98 -5.58
CA ASP A 17 17.63 12.22 -4.85
C ASP A 17 17.12 11.93 -3.42
N PRO A 18 17.95 12.12 -2.38
CA PRO A 18 17.57 11.84 -1.01
C PRO A 18 16.47 12.77 -0.48
N ASP A 19 16.38 14.00 -1.00
CA ASP A 19 15.37 14.98 -0.56
C ASP A 19 14.00 14.62 -1.13
N PHE A 20 13.94 14.19 -2.40
CA PHE A 20 12.71 13.66 -3.00
C PHE A 20 12.19 12.44 -2.25
N ILE A 21 13.08 11.49 -1.91
CA ILE A 21 12.74 10.29 -1.15
C ILE A 21 12.19 10.65 0.24
N LEU A 22 12.88 11.55 0.94
CA LEU A 22 12.46 12.01 2.27
C LEU A 22 11.12 12.75 2.22
N LEU A 23 10.92 13.62 1.23
CA LEU A 23 9.66 14.34 1.03
C LEU A 23 8.52 13.35 0.75
N THR A 24 8.72 12.41 -0.17
CA THR A 24 7.72 11.42 -0.54
C THR A 24 7.33 10.57 0.67
N LYS A 25 8.30 10.12 1.46
CA LYS A 25 8.04 9.40 2.72
C LYS A 25 7.18 10.23 3.67
N LYS A 26 7.55 11.49 3.93
CA LYS A 26 6.79 12.38 4.83
C LYS A 26 5.37 12.62 4.32
N LEU A 27 5.19 12.79 3.02
CA LEU A 27 3.87 12.96 2.40
C LEU A 27 3.03 11.70 2.54
N ALA A 28 3.59 10.52 2.24
CA ALA A 28 2.91 9.25 2.40
C ALA A 28 2.51 8.98 3.86
N GLU A 29 3.40 9.27 4.82
CA GLU A 29 3.15 9.09 6.24
C GLU A 29 1.99 9.96 6.74
N LYS A 30 1.87 11.20 6.23
CA LYS A 30 0.81 12.15 6.58
C LYS A 30 -0.50 11.91 5.84
N SER A 31 -0.45 11.55 4.56
CA SER A 31 -1.64 11.41 3.72
C SER A 31 -2.35 10.06 3.92
N LEU A 32 -1.59 8.99 4.19
CA LEU A 32 -2.17 7.67 4.40
C LEU A 32 -2.56 7.45 5.86
N LYS A 33 -3.82 7.09 6.07
CA LYS A 33 -4.34 6.65 7.37
C LYS A 33 -3.73 5.30 7.75
N THR A 34 -3.64 5.01 9.05
CA THR A 34 -3.13 3.72 9.57
C THR A 34 -3.78 2.53 8.87
N LYS A 35 -5.11 2.52 8.74
CA LYS A 35 -5.83 1.44 8.06
C LYS A 35 -5.47 1.28 6.57
N GLN A 36 -5.16 2.37 5.87
CA GLN A 36 -4.76 2.31 4.47
C GLN A 36 -3.38 1.67 4.33
N LYS A 37 -2.47 1.97 5.26
CA LYS A 37 -1.14 1.33 5.35
C LYS A 37 -1.26 -0.16 5.66
N GLU A 38 -2.11 -0.54 6.61
CA GLU A 38 -2.40 -1.94 6.95
C GLU A 38 -2.99 -2.70 5.76
N ILE A 39 -3.92 -2.10 5.02
CA ILE A 39 -4.51 -2.70 3.81
C ILE A 39 -3.44 -2.90 2.72
N LEU A 40 -2.61 -1.89 2.45
CA LEU A 40 -1.53 -1.99 1.46
C LEU A 40 -0.56 -3.12 1.81
N TYR A 41 -0.15 -3.18 3.08
CA TYR A 41 0.71 -4.25 3.57
C TYR A 41 0.05 -5.61 3.38
N TYR A 42 -1.21 -5.77 3.79
CA TYR A 42 -1.93 -7.02 3.65
C TYR A 42 -2.03 -7.48 2.19
N ILE A 43 -2.34 -6.58 1.26
CA ILE A 43 -2.38 -6.88 -0.19
C ILE A 43 -1.01 -7.29 -0.72
N SER A 44 0.08 -6.76 -0.16
CA SER A 44 1.45 -7.05 -0.62
C SER A 44 1.94 -8.46 -0.28
N LEU A 45 1.28 -9.17 0.64
CA LEU A 45 1.63 -10.52 1.04
C LEU A 45 1.34 -11.53 -0.08
N ASP A 46 2.26 -12.45 -0.35
CA ASP A 46 2.16 -13.41 -1.46
C ASP A 46 0.91 -14.31 -1.38
N GLU A 47 0.49 -14.68 -0.16
CA GLU A 47 -0.75 -15.45 0.08
C GLU A 47 -2.03 -14.75 -0.42
N ASN A 48 -1.96 -13.44 -0.65
CA ASN A 48 -3.07 -12.60 -1.08
C ASN A 48 -3.04 -12.27 -2.58
N ARG A 49 -1.99 -12.66 -3.31
CA ARG A 49 -1.73 -12.28 -4.70
C ARG A 49 -2.84 -12.66 -5.69
N LEU A 50 -3.63 -13.69 -5.38
CA LEU A 50 -4.72 -14.18 -6.24
C LEU A 50 -6.12 -13.73 -5.77
N LYS A 51 -6.22 -12.99 -4.68
CA LYS A 51 -7.51 -12.65 -4.08
C LYS A 51 -8.13 -11.44 -4.79
N THR A 52 -9.42 -11.55 -5.09
CA THR A 52 -10.23 -10.44 -5.61
C THR A 52 -10.53 -9.42 -4.51
N SER A 53 -10.95 -8.21 -4.90
CA SER A 53 -11.32 -7.16 -3.94
C SER A 53 -12.42 -7.60 -2.99
N THR A 54 -13.46 -8.28 -3.49
CA THR A 54 -14.54 -8.81 -2.64
C THR A 54 -14.02 -9.80 -1.59
N ARG A 55 -13.10 -10.70 -1.96
CA ARG A 55 -12.52 -11.65 -1.02
C ARG A 55 -11.66 -10.96 0.04
N LEU A 56 -10.81 -10.03 -0.39
CA LEU A 56 -9.97 -9.24 0.50
C LEU A 56 -10.79 -8.40 1.47
N VAL A 57 -11.85 -7.74 1.01
CA VAL A 57 -12.73 -6.93 1.86
C VAL A 57 -13.41 -7.80 2.93
N LEU A 58 -13.87 -9.00 2.56
CA LEU A 58 -14.44 -9.94 3.52
C LEU A 58 -13.42 -10.34 4.60
N GLU A 59 -12.22 -10.73 4.21
CA GLU A 59 -11.17 -11.16 5.15
C GLU A 59 -10.68 -10.00 6.04
N LEU A 60 -10.37 -8.85 5.43
CA LEU A 60 -9.93 -7.65 6.14
C LEU A 60 -10.99 -7.10 7.10
N SER A 61 -12.28 -7.34 6.85
CA SER A 61 -13.34 -6.91 7.78
C SER A 61 -13.23 -7.62 9.12
N MET A 62 -12.79 -8.89 9.09
CA MET A 62 -12.55 -9.69 10.29
C MET A 62 -11.21 -9.31 10.94
N VAL A 63 -10.15 -9.18 10.14
CA VAL A 63 -8.79 -8.88 10.64
C VAL A 63 -8.73 -7.48 11.27
N LEU A 64 -9.22 -6.45 10.56
CA LEU A 64 -9.16 -5.05 10.99
C LEU A 64 -10.40 -4.62 11.79
N ARG A 65 -11.29 -5.57 12.12
CA ARG A 65 -12.53 -5.37 12.88
C ARG A 65 -13.30 -4.12 12.44
N CYS A 66 -13.62 -4.04 11.14
CA CYS A 66 -14.30 -2.89 10.58
C CYS A 66 -15.32 -3.25 9.50
N SER A 67 -16.26 -2.35 9.23
CA SER A 67 -17.31 -2.62 8.26
C SER A 67 -16.75 -2.74 6.84
N GLN A 68 -17.38 -3.60 6.03
CA GLN A 68 -17.01 -3.76 4.63
C GLN A 68 -17.13 -2.45 3.86
N SER A 69 -18.13 -1.60 4.16
CA SER A 69 -18.27 -0.28 3.56
C SER A 69 -17.08 0.64 3.85
N ALA A 70 -16.56 0.61 5.08
CA ALA A 70 -15.34 1.35 5.42
C ALA A 70 -14.13 0.83 4.66
N LEU A 71 -14.00 -0.48 4.46
CA LEU A 71 -12.92 -1.07 3.67
C LEU A 71 -13.03 -0.69 2.19
N TRP A 72 -14.21 -0.75 1.59
CA TRP A 72 -14.43 -0.30 0.22
C TRP A 72 -14.02 1.15 0.02
N ASN A 73 -14.34 2.04 0.98
CA ASN A 73 -13.89 3.42 0.93
C ASN A 73 -12.35 3.52 0.95
N ASN A 74 -11.67 2.73 1.78
CA ASN A 74 -10.21 2.71 1.79
C ASN A 74 -9.61 2.15 0.49
N PHE A 75 -10.18 1.07 -0.07
CA PHE A 75 -9.77 0.48 -1.34
C PHE A 75 -9.93 1.49 -2.49
N ASN A 76 -11.05 2.21 -2.53
CA ASN A 76 -11.27 3.26 -3.52
C ASN A 76 -10.26 4.40 -3.36
N CYS A 77 -10.03 4.90 -2.15
CA CYS A 77 -8.98 5.90 -1.93
C CYS A 77 -7.59 5.42 -2.38
N LEU A 78 -7.21 4.18 -2.08
CA LEU A 78 -5.92 3.62 -2.49
C LEU A 78 -5.81 3.47 -4.02
N LYS A 79 -6.91 3.09 -4.67
CA LYS A 79 -7.01 3.03 -6.13
C LYS A 79 -6.90 4.41 -6.75
N ASP A 80 -7.60 5.41 -6.20
CA ASP A 80 -7.61 6.78 -6.71
C ASP A 80 -6.23 7.46 -6.55
N LEU A 81 -5.47 7.07 -5.53
CA LEU A 81 -4.06 7.45 -5.35
C LEU A 81 -3.10 6.67 -6.27
N GLY A 82 -3.59 5.71 -7.06
CA GLY A 82 -2.77 4.90 -7.95
C GLY A 82 -1.89 3.88 -7.25
N LEU A 83 -2.16 3.54 -5.98
CA LEU A 83 -1.34 2.60 -5.19
C LEU A 83 -1.75 1.13 -5.42
N ILE A 84 -2.99 0.90 -5.85
CA ILE A 84 -3.49 -0.43 -6.20
C ILE A 84 -4.34 -0.40 -7.47
N HIS A 85 -4.41 -1.54 -8.15
CA HIS A 85 -5.36 -1.80 -9.23
C HIS A 85 -6.46 -2.74 -8.75
N ILE A 86 -7.70 -2.29 -8.92
CA ILE A 86 -8.92 -3.07 -8.68
C ILE A 86 -9.66 -3.20 -10.00
N ASN A 87 -9.82 -4.43 -10.48
CA ASN A 87 -10.59 -4.75 -11.69
C ASN A 87 -11.63 -5.81 -11.33
N ASN A 88 -12.85 -5.65 -11.84
CA ASN A 88 -13.94 -6.58 -11.54
C ASN A 88 -13.56 -8.02 -11.94
N GLY A 89 -13.71 -8.95 -11.00
CA GLY A 89 -13.40 -10.37 -11.20
C GLY A 89 -11.91 -10.71 -11.31
N ARG A 90 -10.99 -9.75 -11.13
CA ARG A 90 -9.54 -10.00 -11.17
C ARG A 90 -8.91 -9.81 -9.78
N PRO A 91 -7.74 -10.44 -9.53
CA PRO A 91 -6.98 -10.19 -8.32
C PRO A 91 -6.62 -8.72 -8.18
N VAL A 92 -6.64 -8.22 -6.94
CA VAL A 92 -6.12 -6.88 -6.63
C VAL A 92 -4.60 -6.92 -6.76
N LYS A 93 -4.03 -5.91 -7.40
CA LYS A 93 -2.57 -5.79 -7.57
C LYS A 93 -2.08 -4.51 -6.93
N ILE A 94 -0.99 -4.59 -6.18
CA ILE A 94 -0.23 -3.39 -5.81
C ILE A 94 0.46 -2.85 -7.07
N THR A 95 0.48 -1.54 -7.25
CA THR A 95 1.23 -0.90 -8.34
C THR A 95 2.70 -0.75 -7.94
N ASP A 96 3.57 -0.44 -8.90
CA ASP A 96 4.98 -0.14 -8.59
C ASP A 96 5.09 1.07 -7.64
N THR A 97 4.23 2.09 -7.83
CA THR A 97 4.10 3.22 -6.90
C THR A 97 3.61 2.79 -5.52
N GLY A 98 2.65 1.88 -5.45
CA GLY A 98 2.17 1.32 -4.19
C GLY A 98 3.25 0.58 -3.43
N ARG A 99 4.06 -0.22 -4.13
CA ARG A 99 5.17 -0.96 -3.53
C ARG A 99 6.28 -0.01 -3.06
N PHE A 100 6.66 0.94 -3.89
CA PHE A 100 7.59 2.01 -3.52
C PHE A 100 7.16 2.76 -2.25
N VAL A 101 5.88 3.18 -2.18
CA VAL A 101 5.34 3.85 -0.99
C VAL A 101 5.38 2.95 0.24
N LEU A 102 5.05 1.66 0.09
CA LEU A 102 5.07 0.68 1.18
C LEU A 102 6.51 0.50 1.73
N ASP A 103 7.50 0.39 0.85
CA ASP A 103 8.90 0.23 1.20
C ASP A 103 9.44 1.47 1.94
N LEU A 104 9.01 2.68 1.52
CA LEU A 104 9.39 3.94 2.15
C LEU A 104 8.89 4.08 3.60
N ILE A 105 7.61 3.76 3.82
CA ILE A 105 6.96 3.91 5.13
C ILE A 105 7.35 2.77 6.08
N GLY A 106 7.91 1.67 5.57
CA GLY A 106 8.42 0.56 6.39
C GLY A 106 7.33 -0.14 7.18
N CYS A 107 6.09 -0.16 6.68
CA CYS A 107 5.01 -0.92 7.31
C CYS A 107 5.30 -2.41 7.17
N ARG A 108 5.72 -3.02 8.28
CA ARG A 108 5.86 -4.47 8.49
C ARG A 108 4.98 -4.90 9.66
#